data_AF-A0A918RBW4-F1
#
_entry.id   AF-A0A918RBW4-F1
#
_cell.length_a   1.000
_cell.length_b   1.000
_cell.length_c   1.000
_cell.angle_alpha   90.00
_cell.angle_beta   90.00
_cell.angle_gamma   90.00
#
_symmetry.space_group_name_H-M   'P 1'
#
loop_
_entity.id
_entity.type
_entity.pdbx_description
1 polymer ?
#
loop_
_entity_poly.entity_id
_entity_poly.type
_entity_poly.pdbx_seq_one_letter_code
_entity_poly.pdbx_strand_id
1 'polypeptide(L)'
;MRTLVDIPDEDIEKLDALAKRHGKSRAAEIREAIRMHLVQNADNKDWIRRGAGYWKHRSDIGDAVEYQRALREDRTPYEDL
;
A
#
# COMPACT_ATOMS: atom_id res chain seq x y z
N MET A 1 17.15 -22.83 2.39
CA MET A 1 17.09 -23.16 3.83
C MET A 1 15.78 -23.87 4.10
N ARG A 2 15.77 -24.92 4.93
CA ARG A 2 14.54 -25.63 5.36
C ARG A 2 14.38 -25.41 6.86
N THR A 3 13.16 -25.08 7.28
CA THR A 3 12.82 -24.79 8.68
C THR A 3 11.61 -25.63 9.06
N LEU A 4 11.54 -26.07 10.31
CA LEU A 4 10.40 -26.75 10.89
C LEU A 4 9.64 -25.74 11.75
N VAL A 5 8.33 -25.64 11.56
CA VAL A 5 7.47 -24.65 12.22
C VAL A 5 6.19 -25.37 12.61
N ASP A 6 5.76 -25.20 13.85
CA ASP A 6 4.49 -25.70 14.32
C ASP A 6 3.38 -24.72 13.95
N ILE A 7 2.35 -25.24 13.27
CA ILE A 7 1.18 -24.48 12.83
C ILE A 7 -0.04 -25.30 13.24
N PRO A 8 -1.06 -24.70 13.88
CA PRO A 8 -2.29 -25.40 14.22
C PRO A 8 -2.95 -26.04 12.99
N ASP A 9 -3.52 -27.23 13.15
CA ASP A 9 -4.14 -27.99 12.05
C ASP A 9 -5.25 -27.19 11.35
N GLU A 10 -6.06 -26.44 12.11
CA GLU A 10 -7.11 -25.57 11.58
C GLU A 10 -6.56 -24.51 10.61
N ASP A 11 -5.38 -23.96 10.90
CA ASP A 11 -4.76 -22.95 10.05
C ASP A 11 -4.13 -23.56 8.80
N ILE A 12 -3.64 -24.81 8.89
CA ILE A 12 -3.19 -25.57 7.71
C ILE A 12 -4.35 -25.83 6.75
N GLU A 13 -5.53 -26.19 7.25
CA GLU A 13 -6.72 -26.40 6.40
C GLU A 13 -7.14 -25.13 5.69
N LYS A 14 -7.18 -23.99 6.39
CA LYS A 14 -7.46 -22.67 5.81
C LYS A 14 -6.44 -22.31 4.73
N LEU A 15 -5.16 -22.58 4.98
CA LEU A 15 -4.07 -22.31 4.05
C LEU A 15 -4.17 -23.18 2.79
N ASP A 16 -4.56 -24.45 2.93
CA ASP A 16 -4.80 -25.33 1.78
C ASP A 16 -5.97 -24.88 0.93
N ALA A 17 -7.06 -24.45 1.56
CA ALA A 17 -8.19 -23.87 0.84
C ALA A 17 -7.77 -22.61 0.07
N LEU A 18 -6.95 -21.75 0.68
CA LEU A 18 -6.39 -20.56 0.03
C LEU A 18 -5.49 -20.92 -1.15
N ALA A 19 -4.57 -21.87 -0.97
CA ALA A 19 -3.66 -22.34 -2.00
C ALA A 19 -4.41 -22.94 -3.21
N LYS A 20 -5.46 -23.73 -2.97
CA LYS A 20 -6.35 -24.27 -4.02
C LYS A 20 -7.06 -23.14 -4.78
N ARG A 21 -7.61 -22.15 -4.07
CA ARG A 21 -8.28 -20.99 -4.71
C ARG A 21 -7.31 -20.19 -5.58
N HIS A 22 -6.06 -20.04 -5.16
CA HIS A 22 -5.05 -19.29 -5.89
C HIS A 22 -4.34 -20.11 -6.98
N GLY A 23 -4.59 -21.42 -7.08
CA GLY A 23 -3.88 -22.31 -8.01
C GLY A 23 -2.39 -22.44 -7.69
N LYS A 24 -2.01 -22.28 -6.42
CA LYS A 24 -0.61 -22.30 -5.94
C LYS A 24 -0.36 -23.51 -5.03
N SER A 25 0.90 -23.86 -4.84
CA SER A 25 1.27 -24.82 -3.79
C SER A 25 1.21 -24.16 -2.41
N ARG A 26 0.91 -24.94 -1.37
CA ARG A 26 0.93 -24.49 0.03
C ARG A 26 2.22 -23.74 0.38
N ALA A 27 3.37 -24.27 -0.03
CA ALA A 27 4.66 -23.64 0.23
C ALA A 27 4.84 -22.30 -0.51
N ALA A 28 4.25 -22.13 -1.69
CA ALA A 28 4.25 -20.84 -2.39
C ALA A 28 3.42 -19.81 -1.63
N GLU A 29 2.26 -20.21 -1.12
CA GLU A 29 1.38 -19.35 -0.31
C GLU A 29 2.08 -18.90 0.98
N ILE A 30 2.75 -19.82 1.69
CA ILE A 30 3.56 -19.50 2.88
C ILE A 30 4.66 -18.48 2.56
N ARG A 31 5.39 -18.67 1.46
CA ARG A 31 6.43 -17.71 1.04
C ARG A 31 5.86 -16.33 0.71
N GLU A 32 4.63 -16.26 0.22
CA GLU A 32 3.97 -14.99 -0.07
C GLU A 32 3.49 -14.31 1.21
N ALA A 33 2.88 -15.05 2.13
CA ALA A 33 2.51 -14.58 3.46
C ALA A 33 3.72 -14.03 4.22
N ILE A 34 4.87 -14.74 4.21
CA ILE A 34 6.11 -14.26 4.85
C ILE A 34 6.59 -12.95 4.21
N ARG A 35 6.61 -12.85 2.86
CA ARG A 35 7.00 -11.62 2.15
C ARG A 35 6.09 -10.45 2.54
N MET A 36 4.79 -10.67 2.56
CA MET A 36 3.83 -9.64 2.96
C MET A 36 4.03 -9.21 4.41
N HIS A 37 4.20 -10.17 5.33
CA HIS A 37 4.45 -9.89 6.74
C HIS A 37 5.72 -9.04 6.92
N LEU A 38 6.81 -9.37 6.22
CA LEU A 38 8.04 -8.60 6.27
C LEU A 38 7.86 -7.18 5.70
N VAL A 39 7.08 -7.00 4.63
CA VAL A 39 6.80 -5.66 4.09
C VAL A 39 5.93 -4.84 5.04
N GLN A 40 4.92 -5.45 5.66
CA GLN A 40 4.02 -4.77 6.59
C GLN A 40 4.72 -4.37 7.90
N ASN A 41 5.64 -5.19 8.39
CA ASN A 41 6.38 -4.97 9.63
C ASN A 41 7.76 -4.39 9.39
N ALA A 42 8.12 -4.07 8.15
CA ALA A 42 9.30 -3.25 7.91
C ALA A 42 9.01 -1.87 8.50
N ASP A 43 9.76 -1.49 9.54
CA ASP A 43 9.83 -0.11 10.07
C ASP A 43 10.24 0.92 9.02
N ASN A 44 10.59 0.44 7.83
CA ASN A 44 11.00 1.22 6.71
C ASN A 44 9.81 1.95 6.02
N LYS A 45 9.56 3.17 6.49
CA LYS A 45 8.68 4.16 5.84
C LYS A 45 9.23 4.71 4.52
N ASP A 46 10.28 4.13 3.94
CA ASP A 46 10.85 4.52 2.65
C ASP A 46 9.82 4.56 1.53
N TRP A 47 8.72 3.82 1.61
CA TRP A 47 7.65 3.94 0.61
C TRP A 47 7.07 5.36 0.52
N ILE A 48 7.00 6.10 1.63
CA ILE A 48 6.61 7.52 1.66
C ILE A 48 7.63 8.35 0.90
N ARG A 49 8.93 8.11 1.16
CA ARG A 49 10.03 8.80 0.48
C ARG A 49 10.08 8.47 -1.02
N ARG A 50 9.82 7.22 -1.40
CA ARG A 50 9.74 6.77 -2.81
C ARG A 50 8.54 7.36 -3.53
N GLY A 51 7.40 7.49 -2.87
CA GLY A 51 6.19 8.08 -3.44
C GLY A 51 6.24 9.61 -3.57
N ALA A 52 7.18 10.28 -2.90
CA ALA A 52 7.35 11.72 -2.99
C ALA A 52 7.68 12.12 -4.44
N GLY A 53 6.78 12.88 -5.07
CA GLY A 53 6.96 13.36 -6.44
C GLY A 53 6.40 12.46 -7.55
N TYR A 54 5.73 11.33 -7.24
CA TYR A 54 5.06 10.49 -8.24
C TYR A 54 4.09 11.26 -9.15
N TRP A 55 3.45 12.29 -8.58
CA TRP A 55 2.48 13.12 -9.28
C TRP A 55 3.10 14.37 -9.91
N LYS A 56 4.40 14.62 -9.72
CA LYS A 56 5.07 15.88 -10.13
C LYS A 56 4.99 16.14 -11.64
N HIS A 57 4.93 15.08 -12.44
CA HIS A 57 4.94 15.16 -13.91
C HIS A 57 3.62 14.76 -14.55
N ARG A 58 2.57 14.55 -13.75
CA ARG A 58 1.23 14.29 -14.26
C ARG A 58 0.61 15.61 -14.71
N SER A 59 0.25 15.71 -15.99
CA SER A 59 -0.39 16.89 -16.58
C SER A 59 -1.90 16.76 -16.79
N ASP A 60 -2.45 15.57 -16.52
CA ASP A 60 -3.87 15.22 -16.63
C ASP A 60 -4.68 15.58 -15.37
N ILE A 61 -3.99 15.82 -14.26
CA ILE A 61 -4.55 16.38 -13.03
C ILE A 61 -4.14 17.84 -12.98
N GLY A 62 -5.10 18.76 -13.14
CA GLY A 62 -4.84 20.19 -13.24
C GLY A 62 -4.09 20.77 -12.03
N ASP A 63 -3.67 22.03 -12.15
CA ASP A 63 -2.87 22.68 -11.10
C ASP A 63 -3.67 22.88 -9.80
N ALA A 64 -3.09 22.38 -8.70
CA ALA A 64 -3.75 22.41 -7.40
C ALA A 64 -3.87 23.83 -6.82
N VAL A 65 -2.93 24.74 -7.14
CA VAL A 65 -2.96 26.13 -6.68
C VAL A 65 -4.02 26.90 -7.44
N GLU A 66 -4.13 26.70 -8.75
CA GLU A 66 -5.21 27.28 -9.55
C GLU A 66 -6.58 26.81 -9.06
N TYR A 67 -6.75 25.50 -8.81
CA TYR A 67 -7.98 24.98 -8.23
C TYR A 67 -8.33 25.63 -6.88
N GLN A 68 -7.35 25.74 -5.98
CA GLN A 68 -7.54 26.38 -4.68
C GLN A 68 -7.86 27.88 -4.77
N ARG A 69 -7.35 28.58 -5.78
CA ARG A 69 -7.64 30.01 -6.03
C ARG A 69 -9.06 30.18 -6.53
N ALA A 70 -9.50 29.38 -7.49
CA ALA A 70 -10.88 29.40 -7.98
C ALA A 70 -11.88 29.16 -6.85
N LEU A 71 -11.57 28.24 -5.93
CA LEU A 71 -12.44 27.95 -4.78
C LEU A 71 -12.52 29.08 -3.73
N ARG A 72 -11.63 30.08 -3.80
CA ARG A 72 -11.54 31.20 -2.86
C ARG A 72 -11.75 32.55 -3.53
N GLU A 73 -12.18 32.56 -4.79
CA GLU A 73 -12.41 33.77 -5.56
C GLU A 73 -13.48 34.67 -4.93
N ASP A 74 -14.41 34.07 -4.17
CA ASP A 74 -15.47 34.73 -3.42
C ASP A 74 -15.01 35.34 -2.07
N ARG A 75 -13.78 35.07 -1.63
CA ARG A 75 -13.30 35.51 -0.32
C ARG A 75 -12.59 36.85 -0.44
N THR A 76 -12.97 37.79 0.41
CA THR A 76 -12.23 39.04 0.61
C THR A 76 -10.79 38.71 1.04
N PRO A 77 -9.77 39.20 0.32
CA PRO A 77 -8.38 39.06 0.72
C PRO A 77 -8.16 39.62 2.13
N TYR A 78 -7.25 39.01 2.90
CA TYR A 78 -6.97 39.46 4.27
C TYR A 78 -6.48 40.91 4.34
N GLU A 79 -5.82 41.39 3.28
CA GLU A 79 -5.33 42.78 3.21
C GLU A 79 -6.46 43.81 3.01
N ASP A 80 -7.65 43.35 2.61
CA ASP A 80 -8.85 44.17 2.39
C ASP A 80 -9.85 44.08 3.57
N LEU A 81 -9.47 43.42 4.67
CA LEU A 81 -10.22 43.36 5.95
C LEU A 81 -9.76 44.45 6.92
#